data_AF-A0A4Q3GTF7-F1
#
_entry.id   AF-A0A4Q3GTF7-F1
#
_cell.length_a   1.000
_cell.length_b   1.000
_cell.length_c   1.000
_cell.angle_alpha   90.00
_cell.angle_beta   90.00
_cell.angle_gamma   90.00
#
_symmetry.space_group_name_H-M   'P 1'
#
loop_
_entity.id
_entity.type
_entity.pdbx_description
1 polymer ?
#
loop_
_entity_poly.entity_id
_entity_poly.type
_entity_poly.pdbx_seq_one_letter_code
_entity_poly.pdbx_strand_id
1 'polypeptide(L)'
;RAFAKDLGFQTLAAVPVSALRGDNILANSERMPWFTGSPLVPYLETIEVAQDKAAQPFRFPVQWVNRPNLDFRGFSGTVAAGEVTVGDEVLVAASRKPAKIARVVTMDGDLDTAVAGQAVTLLLDREIDVSRGDVLAHPGTVPEFSNQFQARLVWMNDEPAYQGRSYLLKVGAQTVPATITDIKFRTNVNTLEHVAANKLDLNEVGTVTIATDRAIAFDPYADNPLTGGFILIDRLSNATLAAGTISFGLRRAQNLTYQSFDVNRQVRAEQKGQEAQIVWFTGLSGSGKSTIANLLEKRLTAEGRHCYILDGDNVRHGLNKDLGFTEAARVENIRRVAEVAKLMADAGLI
;
A
#
# COMPACT_ATOMS: atom_id res chain seq x y z
N ARG A 1 20.38 22.39 15.93
CA ARG A 1 20.02 21.29 16.86
C ARG A 1 18.60 21.40 17.40
N ALA A 2 18.16 22.56 17.92
CA ALA A 2 16.80 22.74 18.45
C ALA A 2 15.68 22.30 17.49
N PHE A 3 15.70 22.77 16.24
CA PHE A 3 14.73 22.36 15.20
C PHE A 3 14.73 20.86 14.90
N ALA A 4 15.90 20.21 14.94
CA ALA A 4 16.06 18.81 14.55
C ALA A 4 15.71 17.80 15.67
N LYS A 5 15.46 18.29 16.88
CA LYS A 5 15.24 17.45 18.07
C LYS A 5 14.07 16.49 17.88
N ASP A 6 12.98 16.99 17.30
CA ASP A 6 11.73 16.23 17.15
C ASP A 6 11.66 15.44 15.83
N LEU A 7 12.73 15.47 15.03
CA LEU A 7 12.81 14.76 13.74
C LEU A 7 13.34 13.33 13.86
N GLY A 8 13.83 12.92 15.03
CA GLY A 8 14.23 11.54 15.30
C GLY A 8 15.52 11.08 14.61
N PHE A 9 16.42 11.99 14.25
CA PHE A 9 17.73 11.61 13.69
C PHE A 9 18.59 10.91 14.75
N GLN A 10 19.12 9.73 14.41
CA GLN A 10 20.05 8.98 15.27
C GLN A 10 21.39 9.72 15.44
N THR A 11 21.89 10.28 14.34
CA THR A 11 23.14 11.04 14.30
C THR A 11 22.93 12.36 13.55
N LEU A 12 23.61 13.41 14.00
CA LEU A 12 23.55 14.72 13.35
C LEU A 12 24.96 15.35 13.35
N ALA A 13 25.51 15.54 12.15
CA ALA A 13 26.76 16.25 11.93
C ALA A 13 26.48 17.62 11.28
N ALA A 14 27.23 18.64 11.71
CA ALA A 14 27.19 19.97 11.10
C ALA A 14 28.61 20.36 10.69
N VAL A 15 28.83 20.49 9.38
CA VAL A 15 30.12 20.84 8.79
C VAL A 15 29.98 22.24 8.16
N PRO A 16 30.70 23.26 8.65
CA PRO A 16 30.67 24.59 8.04
C PRO A 16 31.47 24.55 6.74
N VAL A 17 30.84 24.86 5.61
CA VAL A 17 31.48 24.74 4.29
C VAL A 17 31.35 26.02 3.46
N SER A 18 32.29 26.22 2.54
CA SER A 18 32.12 27.13 1.40
C SER A 18 32.27 26.34 0.11
N ALA A 19 31.16 25.97 -0.52
CA ALA A 19 31.18 25.20 -1.77
C ALA A 19 31.96 25.93 -2.89
N LEU A 20 31.84 27.26 -2.96
CA LEU A 20 32.53 28.07 -3.97
C LEU A 20 34.05 28.12 -3.76
N ARG A 21 34.52 28.15 -2.51
CA ARG A 21 35.94 28.30 -2.16
C ARG A 21 36.64 26.98 -1.82
N GLY A 22 35.88 25.89 -1.69
CA GLY A 22 36.39 24.57 -1.30
C GLY A 22 36.64 24.40 0.20
N ASP A 23 36.28 25.38 1.03
CA ASP A 23 36.55 25.34 2.47
C ASP A 23 35.78 24.19 3.15
N ASN A 24 36.51 23.32 3.89
CA ASN A 24 35.99 22.13 4.58
C ASN A 24 35.28 21.10 3.68
N ILE A 25 35.54 21.10 2.38
CA ILE A 25 35.01 20.09 1.45
C ILE A 25 35.88 18.83 1.47
N LEU A 26 37.14 18.93 1.03
CA LEU A 26 38.10 17.81 1.00
C LEU A 26 39.04 17.82 2.21
N ALA A 27 39.47 19.00 2.63
CA ALA A 27 40.39 19.22 3.73
C ALA A 27 39.90 20.34 4.64
N ASN A 28 40.39 20.36 5.89
CA ASN A 28 40.05 21.43 6.83
C ASN A 28 40.60 22.77 6.34
N SER A 29 39.75 23.79 6.44
CA SER A 29 40.06 25.15 6.01
C SER A 29 40.90 25.88 7.05
N GLU A 30 42.00 26.49 6.61
CA GLU A 30 42.82 27.38 7.44
C GLU A 30 42.06 28.65 7.89
N ARG A 31 40.97 29.01 7.20
CA ARG A 31 40.13 30.17 7.54
C ARG A 31 39.19 29.90 8.71
N MET A 32 39.01 28.64 9.09
CA MET A 32 38.14 28.22 10.18
C MET A 32 38.90 27.36 11.18
N PRO A 33 39.95 27.89 11.84
CA PRO A 33 40.77 27.12 12.78
C PRO A 33 39.99 26.65 14.03
N TRP A 34 38.82 27.23 14.28
CA TRP A 34 37.91 26.82 15.35
C TRP A 34 37.16 25.52 15.04
N PHE A 35 37.07 25.10 13.77
CA PHE A 35 36.41 23.86 13.39
C PHE A 35 37.41 22.70 13.41
N THR A 36 37.24 21.79 14.36
CA THR A 36 38.11 20.63 14.57
C THR A 36 37.50 19.32 14.07
N GLY A 37 36.32 19.36 13.44
CA GLY A 37 35.64 18.19 12.92
C GLY A 37 36.22 17.69 11.59
N SER A 38 35.64 16.59 11.08
CA SER A 38 35.97 16.08 9.76
C SER A 38 35.41 17.01 8.67
N PRO A 39 36.15 17.28 7.59
CA PRO A 39 35.60 17.92 6.39
C PRO A 39 34.58 16.99 5.71
N LEU A 40 33.78 17.54 4.80
CA LEU A 40 32.57 16.90 4.28
C LEU A 40 32.85 15.57 3.58
N VAL A 41 33.79 15.51 2.64
CA VAL A 41 34.05 14.30 1.86
C VAL A 41 34.60 13.18 2.74
N PRO A 42 35.65 13.38 3.58
CA PRO A 42 36.11 12.33 4.50
C PRO A 42 35.04 11.88 5.50
N TYR A 43 34.13 12.76 5.90
CA TYR A 43 32.99 12.36 6.73
C TYR A 43 32.05 11.40 5.97
N LEU A 44 31.74 11.69 4.70
CA LEU A 44 30.89 10.82 3.87
C LEU A 44 31.54 9.47 3.54
N GLU A 45 32.87 9.41 3.48
CA GLU A 45 33.61 8.16 3.24
C GLU A 45 33.65 7.23 4.46
N THR A 46 33.54 7.80 5.67
CA THR A 46 33.69 7.07 6.94
C THR A 46 32.37 6.81 7.65
N ILE A 47 31.27 7.44 7.22
CA ILE A 47 29.97 7.29 7.87
C ILE A 47 29.43 5.88 7.72
N GLU A 48 29.11 5.25 8.86
CA GLU A 48 28.45 3.96 8.88
C GLU A 48 26.97 4.13 8.52
N VAL A 49 26.59 3.62 7.35
CA VAL A 49 25.20 3.60 6.86
C VAL A 49 24.52 2.24 7.01
N ALA A 50 25.30 1.21 7.34
CA ALA A 50 24.79 -0.14 7.50
C ALA A 50 24.02 -0.24 8.82
N GLN A 51 22.70 -0.40 8.72
CA GLN A 51 21.91 -0.90 9.84
C GLN A 51 22.00 -2.43 9.82
N ASP A 52 22.30 -3.04 10.96
CA ASP A 52 22.26 -4.49 11.10
C ASP A 52 20.80 -4.98 10.99
N LYS A 53 20.41 -5.30 9.75
CA LYS A 53 19.11 -5.85 9.43
C LYS A 53 19.05 -7.36 9.70
N ALA A 54 20.18 -8.03 9.92
CA ALA A 54 20.19 -9.48 10.17
C ALA A 54 19.62 -9.81 11.57
N ALA A 55 19.80 -8.91 12.55
CA ALA A 55 19.22 -9.05 13.88
C ALA A 55 17.69 -8.76 13.96
N GLN A 56 17.09 -8.25 12.88
CA GLN A 56 15.66 -7.94 12.83
C GLN A 56 14.81 -9.19 12.57
N PRO A 57 13.50 -9.17 12.87
CA PRO A 57 12.61 -10.27 12.51
C PRO A 57 12.63 -10.59 11.01
N PHE A 58 12.69 -11.87 10.67
CA PHE A 58 12.71 -12.34 9.29
C PHE A 58 11.48 -11.84 8.50
N ARG A 59 11.75 -11.24 7.33
CA ARG A 59 10.76 -10.79 6.35
C ARG A 59 11.20 -11.18 4.95
N PHE A 60 10.42 -12.01 4.28
CA PHE A 60 10.66 -12.37 2.89
C PHE A 60 9.41 -12.12 2.05
N PRO A 61 9.29 -10.94 1.42
CA PRO A 61 8.23 -10.65 0.47
C PRO A 61 8.44 -11.44 -0.83
N VAL A 62 7.49 -12.30 -1.16
CA VAL A 62 7.52 -13.13 -2.38
C VAL A 62 7.27 -12.25 -3.59
N GLN A 63 8.27 -12.15 -4.46
CA GLN A 63 8.22 -11.37 -5.70
C GLN A 63 7.78 -12.22 -6.89
N TRP A 64 8.14 -13.50 -6.89
CA TRP A 64 7.87 -14.42 -7.99
C TRP A 64 7.69 -15.86 -7.49
N VAL A 65 6.73 -16.58 -8.08
CA VAL A 65 6.56 -18.02 -7.85
C VAL A 65 7.16 -18.75 -9.04
N ASN A 66 8.31 -19.36 -8.82
CA ASN A 66 9.08 -20.05 -9.85
C ASN A 66 8.66 -21.52 -9.96
N ARG A 67 8.16 -21.93 -11.12
CA ARG A 67 7.80 -23.33 -11.45
C ARG A 67 8.31 -23.70 -12.84
N PRO A 68 9.61 -24.03 -12.98
CA PRO A 68 10.19 -24.43 -14.26
C PRO A 68 9.77 -25.85 -14.68
N ASN A 69 9.37 -26.70 -13.73
CA ASN A 69 8.86 -28.05 -13.96
C ASN A 69 7.92 -28.48 -12.81
N LEU A 70 7.39 -29.71 -12.86
CA LEU A 70 6.41 -30.23 -11.89
C LEU A 70 7.01 -30.44 -10.49
N ASP A 71 8.31 -30.72 -10.38
CA ASP A 71 8.98 -31.08 -9.13
C ASP A 71 9.61 -29.87 -8.43
N PHE A 72 9.70 -28.72 -9.11
CA PHE A 72 10.28 -27.50 -8.57
C PHE A 72 9.23 -26.41 -8.38
N ARG A 73 9.02 -26.03 -7.12
CA ARG A 73 8.22 -24.87 -6.73
C ARG A 73 9.01 -24.01 -5.75
N GLY A 74 9.61 -22.95 -6.27
CA GLY A 74 10.39 -21.98 -5.49
C GLY A 74 9.69 -20.62 -5.38
N PHE A 75 9.94 -19.93 -4.28
CA PHE A 75 9.46 -18.58 -4.02
C PHE A 75 10.63 -17.61 -4.04
N SER A 76 10.73 -16.82 -5.10
CA SER A 76 11.83 -15.89 -5.31
C SER A 76 11.51 -14.51 -4.76
N GLY A 77 12.51 -13.87 -4.16
CA GLY A 77 12.40 -12.55 -3.55
C GLY A 77 13.74 -12.12 -2.96
N THR A 78 13.71 -11.00 -2.24
CA THR A 78 14.86 -10.49 -1.50
C THR A 78 14.55 -10.55 -0.01
N VAL A 79 15.46 -11.08 0.80
CA VAL A 79 15.31 -11.06 2.27
C VAL A 79 15.28 -9.60 2.71
N ALA A 80 14.15 -9.13 3.20
CA ALA A 80 13.95 -7.72 3.53
C ALA A 80 14.58 -7.36 4.90
N ALA A 81 14.50 -8.30 5.83
CA ALA A 81 15.07 -8.21 7.17
C ALA A 81 15.25 -9.63 7.73
N GLY A 82 16.10 -9.75 8.75
CA GLY A 82 16.45 -10.99 9.41
C GLY A 82 17.29 -11.92 8.55
N GLU A 83 17.27 -13.18 8.95
CA GLU A 83 17.91 -14.29 8.24
C GLU A 83 16.95 -15.48 8.19
N VAL A 84 17.27 -16.44 7.32
CA VAL A 84 16.53 -17.69 7.19
C VAL A 84 17.48 -18.82 6.82
N THR A 85 17.37 -19.93 7.53
CA THR A 85 18.22 -21.12 7.38
C THR A 85 17.39 -22.31 6.92
N VAL A 86 18.03 -23.22 6.17
CA VAL A 86 17.42 -24.51 5.83
C VAL A 86 16.99 -25.25 7.10
N GLY A 87 15.75 -25.73 7.11
CA GLY A 87 15.11 -26.38 8.27
C GLY A 87 14.25 -25.46 9.12
N ASP A 88 14.40 -24.14 8.98
CA ASP A 88 13.61 -23.17 9.76
C ASP A 88 12.12 -23.30 9.47
N GLU A 89 11.31 -23.13 10.53
CA GLU A 89 9.87 -23.00 10.38
C GLU A 89 9.52 -21.55 9.99
N VAL A 90 8.64 -21.44 9.00
CA VAL A 90 8.12 -20.17 8.48
C VAL A 90 6.60 -20.23 8.35
N LEU A 91 5.98 -19.06 8.47
CA LEU A 91 4.55 -18.84 8.26
C LEU A 91 4.34 -17.90 7.08
N VAL A 92 3.28 -18.14 6.33
CA VAL A 92 2.74 -17.16 5.37
C VAL A 92 1.91 -16.14 6.14
N ALA A 93 2.21 -14.84 6.02
CA ALA A 93 1.53 -13.80 6.79
C ALA A 93 0.00 -13.81 6.62
N ALA A 94 -0.46 -14.06 5.38
CA ALA A 94 -1.88 -14.07 5.03
C ALA A 94 -2.63 -15.30 5.58
N SER A 95 -2.14 -16.51 5.28
CA SER A 95 -2.84 -17.76 5.63
C SER A 95 -2.47 -18.33 7.00
N ARG A 96 -1.37 -17.85 7.60
CA ARG A 96 -0.77 -18.36 8.85
C ARG A 96 -0.43 -19.86 8.80
N LYS A 97 -0.35 -20.45 7.60
CA LYS A 97 0.01 -21.86 7.44
C LYS A 97 1.52 -22.05 7.64
N PRO A 98 1.94 -23.04 8.46
CA PRO A 98 3.35 -23.35 8.66
C PRO A 98 3.91 -24.23 7.55
N ALA A 99 5.18 -23.99 7.25
CA ALA A 99 6.05 -24.84 6.44
C ALA A 99 7.48 -24.72 6.94
N LYS A 100 8.37 -25.60 6.47
CA LYS A 100 9.81 -25.50 6.72
C LYS A 100 10.57 -25.14 5.45
N ILE A 101 11.68 -24.44 5.60
CA ILE A 101 12.58 -24.15 4.50
C ILE A 101 13.31 -25.45 4.12
N ALA A 102 13.01 -25.96 2.92
CA ALA A 102 13.67 -27.15 2.40
C ALA A 102 15.03 -26.79 1.78
N ARG A 103 15.10 -25.69 1.02
CA ARG A 103 16.31 -25.24 0.32
C ARG A 103 16.29 -23.73 0.13
N VAL A 104 17.47 -23.11 0.18
CA VAL A 104 17.71 -21.72 -0.20
C VAL A 104 18.54 -21.72 -1.47
N VAL A 105 17.97 -21.31 -2.60
CA VAL A 105 18.60 -21.42 -3.92
C VAL A 105 19.00 -20.04 -4.43
N THR A 106 20.23 -19.92 -4.95
CA THR A 106 20.74 -18.72 -5.62
C THR A 106 21.28 -19.06 -7.01
N MET A 107 21.76 -18.05 -7.74
CA MET A 107 22.41 -18.27 -9.04
C MET A 107 23.66 -19.16 -8.91
N ASP A 108 24.44 -18.96 -7.84
CA ASP A 108 25.73 -19.62 -7.64
C ASP A 108 25.62 -20.97 -6.91
N GLY A 109 24.39 -21.43 -6.64
CA GLY A 109 24.10 -22.67 -5.94
C GLY A 109 23.21 -22.49 -4.72
N ASP A 110 23.07 -23.57 -3.96
CA ASP A 110 22.29 -23.57 -2.73
C ASP A 110 23.12 -22.99 -1.56
N LEU A 111 22.43 -22.28 -0.66
CA LEU A 111 22.97 -21.76 0.58
C LEU A 111 22.33 -22.47 1.78
N ASP A 112 23.07 -22.55 2.88
CA ASP A 112 22.51 -23.00 4.16
C ASP A 112 21.64 -21.90 4.79
N THR A 113 22.09 -20.65 4.70
CA THR A 113 21.43 -19.48 5.28
C THR A 113 21.40 -18.32 4.28
N ALA A 114 20.30 -17.57 4.26
CA ALA A 114 20.19 -16.28 3.59
C ALA A 114 19.92 -15.16 4.57
N VAL A 115 20.55 -14.01 4.36
CA VAL A 115 20.46 -12.82 5.21
C VAL A 115 19.87 -11.62 4.47
N ALA A 116 19.43 -10.61 5.21
CA ALA A 116 18.88 -9.37 4.67
C ALA A 116 19.72 -8.78 3.53
N GLY A 117 19.05 -8.41 2.43
CA GLY A 117 19.64 -7.86 1.21
C GLY A 117 19.93 -8.92 0.13
N GLN A 118 19.98 -10.21 0.46
CA GLN A 118 20.23 -11.25 -0.54
C GLN A 118 18.97 -11.59 -1.34
N ALA A 119 19.12 -11.70 -2.66
CA ALA A 119 18.09 -12.19 -3.57
C ALA A 119 18.19 -13.72 -3.68
N VAL A 120 17.16 -14.42 -3.22
CA VAL A 120 17.17 -15.89 -3.12
C VAL A 120 15.83 -16.48 -3.56
N THR A 121 15.81 -17.78 -3.82
CA THR A 121 14.59 -18.57 -4.04
C THR A 121 14.44 -19.59 -2.92
N LEU A 122 13.39 -19.48 -2.14
CA LEU A 122 13.10 -20.39 -1.04
C LEU A 122 12.19 -21.53 -1.51
N LEU A 123 12.58 -22.78 -1.24
CA LEU A 123 11.73 -23.94 -1.41
C LEU A 123 11.18 -24.35 -0.05
N LEU A 124 9.91 -24.74 0.00
CA LEU A 124 9.25 -25.19 1.21
C LEU A 124 9.14 -26.72 1.22
N ASP A 125 9.09 -27.31 2.42
CA ASP A 125 8.97 -28.75 2.66
C ASP A 125 7.63 -29.36 2.22
N ARG A 126 6.64 -28.52 1.94
CA ARG A 126 5.28 -28.93 1.58
C ARG A 126 4.63 -27.89 0.68
N GLU A 127 3.59 -28.32 -0.02
CA GLU A 127 2.78 -27.42 -0.83
C GLU A 127 1.80 -26.62 0.04
N ILE A 128 2.14 -25.36 0.26
CA ILE A 128 1.20 -24.36 0.80
C ILE A 128 0.83 -23.34 -0.27
N ASP A 129 -0.31 -22.69 -0.10
CA ASP A 129 -0.73 -21.60 -0.99
C ASP A 129 0.05 -20.33 -0.65
N VAL A 130 0.87 -19.90 -1.61
CA VAL A 130 1.78 -18.75 -1.52
C VAL A 130 1.84 -18.14 -2.90
N SER A 131 1.54 -16.85 -2.96
CA SER A 131 1.44 -16.04 -4.17
C SER A 131 2.36 -14.83 -4.10
N ARG A 132 2.56 -14.17 -5.25
CA ARG A 132 3.26 -12.89 -5.30
C ARG A 132 2.58 -11.87 -4.39
N GLY A 133 3.37 -11.19 -3.56
CA GLY A 133 2.90 -10.21 -2.58
C GLY A 133 2.68 -10.78 -1.18
N ASP A 134 2.67 -12.11 -1.02
CA ASP A 134 2.71 -12.72 0.31
C ASP A 134 4.07 -12.48 0.96
N VAL A 135 4.08 -12.49 2.30
CA VAL A 135 5.31 -12.34 3.09
C VAL A 135 5.49 -13.60 3.94
N LEU A 136 6.67 -14.21 3.84
CA LEU A 136 7.10 -15.27 4.77
C LEU A 136 7.79 -14.62 5.96
N ALA A 137 7.52 -15.16 7.16
CA ALA A 137 8.11 -14.70 8.42
C ALA A 137 8.24 -15.88 9.39
N HIS A 138 9.09 -15.77 10.41
CA HIS A 138 9.14 -16.80 11.45
C HIS A 138 7.88 -16.79 12.34
N PRO A 139 7.51 -17.94 12.93
CA PRO A 139 6.53 -18.01 14.00
C PRO A 139 6.79 -16.99 15.12
N GLY A 140 5.72 -16.42 15.68
CA GLY A 140 5.81 -15.43 16.76
C GLY A 140 6.19 -14.00 16.32
N THR A 141 6.68 -13.80 15.10
CA THR A 141 7.11 -12.48 14.60
C THR A 141 6.39 -12.04 13.32
N VAL A 142 5.28 -12.68 12.98
CA VAL A 142 4.55 -12.43 11.72
C VAL A 142 4.09 -10.96 11.64
N PRO A 143 4.23 -10.30 10.47
CA PRO A 143 3.79 -8.92 10.29
C PRO A 143 2.28 -8.76 10.52
N GLU A 144 1.86 -7.49 10.66
CA GLU A 144 0.44 -7.17 10.72
C GLU A 144 -0.23 -7.55 9.40
N PHE A 145 -1.44 -8.09 9.48
CA PHE A 145 -2.24 -8.48 8.32
C PHE A 145 -3.63 -7.87 8.45
N SER A 146 -3.82 -6.73 7.78
CA SER A 146 -5.04 -5.91 7.88
C SER A 146 -5.30 -5.22 6.55
N ASN A 147 -6.55 -4.78 6.35
CA ASN A 147 -6.92 -3.94 5.21
C ASN A 147 -7.09 -2.47 5.59
N GLN A 148 -6.76 -2.07 6.82
CA GLN A 148 -6.83 -0.68 7.26
C GLN A 148 -5.64 -0.31 8.13
N PHE A 149 -5.02 0.82 7.82
CA PHE A 149 -3.85 1.32 8.53
C PHE A 149 -3.75 2.84 8.45
N GLN A 150 -3.04 3.42 9.42
CA GLN A 150 -2.62 4.81 9.37
C GLN A 150 -1.27 4.91 8.67
N ALA A 151 -1.13 5.92 7.83
CA ALA A 151 0.11 6.22 7.13
C ALA A 151 0.42 7.73 7.13
N ARG A 152 1.70 8.07 6.96
CA ARG A 152 2.13 9.39 6.54
C ARG A 152 2.36 9.37 5.03
N LEU A 153 1.83 10.35 4.33
CA LEU A 153 1.82 10.41 2.87
C LEU A 153 2.40 11.76 2.41
N VAL A 154 3.28 11.73 1.41
CA VAL A 154 3.69 12.92 0.65
C VAL A 154 2.94 12.90 -0.67
N TRP A 155 2.12 13.92 -0.93
CA TRP A 155 1.41 14.05 -2.20
C TRP A 155 2.31 14.73 -3.24
N MET A 156 2.38 14.15 -4.44
CA MET A 156 3.36 14.54 -5.47
C MET A 156 2.70 14.94 -6.80
N ASN A 157 1.37 15.08 -6.82
CA ASN A 157 0.61 15.39 -8.02
C ASN A 157 -0.11 16.73 -7.93
N ASP A 158 -0.28 17.42 -9.06
CA ASP A 158 -0.96 18.72 -9.12
C ASP A 158 -2.46 18.62 -8.77
N GLU A 159 -3.12 17.54 -9.21
CA GLU A 159 -4.51 17.27 -8.83
C GLU A 159 -4.55 16.82 -7.36
N PRO A 160 -5.30 17.49 -6.47
CA PRO A 160 -5.29 17.20 -5.05
C PRO A 160 -5.79 15.80 -4.70
N ALA A 161 -5.28 15.24 -3.60
CA ALA A 161 -5.86 14.05 -3.00
C ALA A 161 -7.14 14.40 -2.25
N TYR A 162 -8.18 13.60 -2.43
CA TYR A 162 -9.44 13.71 -1.68
C TYR A 162 -9.74 12.43 -0.93
N GLN A 163 -10.40 12.57 0.22
CA GLN A 163 -11.02 11.44 0.90
C GLN A 163 -12.02 10.75 -0.03
N GLY A 164 -12.03 9.42 -0.01
CA GLY A 164 -12.96 8.58 -0.77
C GLY A 164 -12.53 8.24 -2.20
N ARG A 165 -11.49 8.87 -2.76
CA ARG A 165 -10.97 8.52 -4.10
C ARG A 165 -10.23 7.18 -4.03
N SER A 166 -10.50 6.32 -5.01
CA SER A 166 -9.82 5.03 -5.14
C SER A 166 -8.55 5.16 -5.99
N TYR A 167 -7.50 4.49 -5.55
CA TYR A 167 -6.17 4.42 -6.12
C TYR A 167 -5.74 2.94 -6.26
N LEU A 168 -4.59 2.70 -6.90
CA LEU A 168 -3.83 1.48 -6.69
C LEU A 168 -2.73 1.77 -5.68
N LEU A 169 -2.67 1.01 -4.59
CA LEU A 169 -1.57 1.01 -3.65
C LEU A 169 -0.61 -0.11 -4.01
N LYS A 170 0.68 0.22 -4.10
CA LYS A 170 1.74 -0.77 -4.27
C LYS A 170 2.65 -0.78 -3.04
N VAL A 171 2.69 -1.92 -2.36
CA VAL A 171 3.55 -2.21 -1.20
C VAL A 171 4.38 -3.45 -1.51
N GLY A 172 5.70 -3.33 -1.44
CA GLY A 172 6.61 -4.39 -1.91
C GLY A 172 6.25 -4.90 -3.32
N ALA A 173 5.96 -6.20 -3.42
CA ALA A 173 5.60 -6.87 -4.67
C ALA A 173 4.08 -6.90 -4.96
N GLN A 174 3.27 -6.39 -4.04
CA GLN A 174 1.81 -6.45 -4.08
C GLN A 174 1.23 -5.12 -4.57
N THR A 175 0.26 -5.18 -5.47
CA THR A 175 -0.57 -4.04 -5.87
C THR A 175 -2.02 -4.36 -5.53
N VAL A 176 -2.71 -3.44 -4.84
CA VAL A 176 -4.11 -3.59 -4.42
C VAL A 176 -4.87 -2.28 -4.61
N PRO A 177 -6.15 -2.30 -5.01
CA PRO A 177 -7.04 -1.17 -4.86
C PRO A 177 -7.05 -0.65 -3.42
N ALA A 178 -6.95 0.68 -3.27
CA ALA A 178 -6.95 1.33 -1.98
C ALA A 178 -7.70 2.67 -2.04
N THR A 179 -8.20 3.13 -0.91
CA THR A 179 -8.92 4.39 -0.77
C THR A 179 -8.39 5.14 0.44
N ILE A 180 -8.15 6.44 0.30
CA ILE A 180 -7.92 7.33 1.45
C ILE A 180 -9.27 7.52 2.13
N THR A 181 -9.48 6.90 3.28
CA THR A 181 -10.77 6.96 3.99
C THR A 181 -10.87 8.16 4.90
N ASP A 182 -9.74 8.69 5.35
CA ASP A 182 -9.68 9.87 6.20
C ASP A 182 -8.34 10.59 6.02
N ILE A 183 -8.36 11.92 6.09
CA ILE A 183 -7.18 12.79 6.14
C ILE A 183 -7.28 13.48 7.50
N LYS A 184 -6.45 13.05 8.46
CA LYS A 184 -6.54 13.54 9.84
C LYS A 184 -6.03 14.97 9.94
N PHE A 185 -4.85 15.21 9.40
CA PHE A 185 -4.21 16.51 9.36
C PHE A 185 -3.10 16.52 8.32
N ARG A 186 -2.81 17.71 7.78
CA ARG A 186 -1.56 18.01 7.08
C ARG A 186 -0.52 18.53 8.06
N THR A 187 0.74 18.22 7.80
CA THR A 187 1.88 18.71 8.58
C THR A 187 2.56 19.81 7.78
N ASN A 188 2.69 21.00 8.36
CA ASN A 188 3.46 22.07 7.76
C ASN A 188 4.95 21.69 7.78
N VAL A 189 5.58 21.59 6.61
CA VAL A 189 6.98 21.15 6.49
C VAL A 189 7.99 22.14 7.11
N ASN A 190 7.61 23.40 7.27
CA ASN A 190 8.47 24.44 7.83
C ASN A 190 8.30 24.57 9.35
N THR A 191 7.07 24.44 9.87
CA THR A 191 6.76 24.66 11.29
C THR A 191 6.52 23.37 12.08
N LEU A 192 6.34 22.24 11.39
CA LEU A 192 5.93 20.94 11.95
C LEU A 192 4.54 20.93 12.61
N GLU A 193 3.76 22.00 12.46
CA GLU A 193 2.42 22.08 13.02
C GLU A 193 1.42 21.22 12.24
N HIS A 194 0.48 20.62 12.97
CA HIS A 194 -0.61 19.83 12.41
C HIS A 194 -1.84 20.71 12.19
N VAL A 195 -2.34 20.71 10.95
CA VAL A 195 -3.54 21.47 10.56
C VAL A 195 -4.57 20.48 10.02
N ALA A 196 -5.80 20.53 10.54
CA ALA A 196 -6.90 19.71 10.02
C ALA A 196 -7.09 20.00 8.52
N ALA A 197 -7.24 18.94 7.73
CA ALA A 197 -7.35 19.05 6.27
C ALA A 197 -8.29 17.98 5.72
N ASN A 198 -9.02 18.32 4.68
CA ASN A 198 -9.92 17.40 3.95
C ASN A 198 -9.42 17.05 2.55
N LYS A 199 -8.24 17.57 2.18
CA LYS A 199 -7.51 17.30 0.93
C LYS A 199 -6.01 17.44 1.16
N LEU A 200 -5.20 16.95 0.23
CA LEU A 200 -3.75 17.21 0.17
C LEU A 200 -3.39 17.79 -1.19
N ASP A 201 -2.78 18.97 -1.19
CA ASP A 201 -2.26 19.64 -2.39
C ASP A 201 -0.81 19.18 -2.69
N LEU A 202 -0.26 19.56 -3.85
CA LEU A 202 1.10 19.20 -4.26
C LEU A 202 2.15 19.54 -3.17
N ASN A 203 3.04 18.60 -2.88
CA ASN A 203 4.10 18.67 -1.89
C ASN A 203 3.62 18.75 -0.43
N GLU A 204 2.32 18.57 -0.16
CA GLU A 204 1.84 18.48 1.22
C GLU A 204 2.09 17.09 1.82
N VAL A 205 2.39 17.09 3.11
CA VAL A 205 2.55 15.87 3.90
C VAL A 205 1.32 15.69 4.78
N GLY A 206 0.62 14.57 4.64
CA GLY A 206 -0.60 14.27 5.39
C GLY A 206 -0.48 13.02 6.25
N THR A 207 -1.13 13.03 7.41
CA THR A 207 -1.45 11.80 8.15
C THR A 207 -2.82 11.34 7.69
N VAL A 208 -2.87 10.15 7.09
CA VAL A 208 -4.05 9.60 6.44
C VAL A 208 -4.41 8.22 6.99
N THR A 209 -5.67 7.86 6.89
CA THR A 209 -6.13 6.49 7.01
C THR A 209 -6.36 5.93 5.62
N ILE A 210 -5.82 4.74 5.36
CA ILE A 210 -5.99 4.02 4.09
C ILE A 210 -6.75 2.72 4.37
N ALA A 211 -7.71 2.43 3.50
CA ALA A 211 -8.34 1.12 3.42
C ALA A 211 -8.01 0.47 2.08
N THR A 212 -7.61 -0.80 2.10
CA THR A 212 -7.40 -1.64 0.92
C THR A 212 -8.59 -2.58 0.72
N ASP A 213 -8.79 -3.04 -0.51
CA ASP A 213 -9.89 -3.96 -0.84
C ASP A 213 -9.75 -5.35 -0.18
N ARG A 214 -8.52 -5.81 0.00
CA ARG A 214 -8.13 -7.03 0.72
C ARG A 214 -7.07 -6.73 1.76
N ALA A 215 -6.96 -7.61 2.75
CA ALA A 215 -5.90 -7.51 3.75
C ALA A 215 -4.51 -7.70 3.10
N ILE A 216 -3.55 -6.92 3.59
CA ILE A 216 -2.17 -6.94 3.14
C ILE A 216 -1.25 -7.14 4.35
N ALA A 217 -0.09 -7.75 4.11
CA ALA A 217 0.94 -7.91 5.12
C ALA A 217 1.84 -6.68 5.12
N PHE A 218 2.04 -6.05 6.30
CA PHE A 218 2.89 -4.88 6.43
C PHE A 218 3.51 -4.78 7.83
N ASP A 219 4.57 -3.98 7.91
CA ASP A 219 5.17 -3.53 9.16
C ASP A 219 5.11 -2.00 9.23
N PRO A 220 5.25 -1.38 10.41
CA PRO A 220 5.59 0.03 10.50
C PRO A 220 6.85 0.33 9.68
N TYR A 221 6.86 1.42 8.92
CA TYR A 221 8.01 1.82 8.11
C TYR A 221 9.29 2.02 8.94
N ALA A 222 9.14 2.45 10.19
CA ALA A 222 10.24 2.61 11.13
C ALA A 222 10.91 1.27 11.48
N ASP A 223 10.17 0.16 11.44
CA ASP A 223 10.66 -1.17 11.76
C ASP A 223 11.19 -1.86 10.51
N ASN A 224 10.44 -1.80 9.39
CA ASN A 224 10.88 -2.35 8.11
C ASN A 224 10.45 -1.47 6.92
N PRO A 225 11.38 -0.74 6.29
CA PRO A 225 11.08 0.14 5.16
C PRO A 225 10.54 -0.57 3.91
N LEU A 226 10.90 -1.85 3.69
CA LEU A 226 10.50 -2.59 2.49
C LEU A 226 9.05 -3.07 2.55
N THR A 227 8.55 -3.38 3.75
CA THR A 227 7.16 -3.82 3.97
C THR A 227 6.26 -2.71 4.53
N GLY A 228 6.83 -1.61 5.03
CA GLY A 228 6.11 -0.43 5.51
C GLY A 228 6.07 0.75 4.53
N GLY A 229 6.83 0.70 3.43
CA GLY A 229 6.83 1.73 2.38
C GLY A 229 5.88 1.38 1.25
N PHE A 230 5.13 2.37 0.74
CA PHE A 230 4.23 2.16 -0.40
C PHE A 230 4.14 3.40 -1.28
N ILE A 231 3.57 3.21 -2.48
CA ILE A 231 3.17 4.30 -3.37
C ILE A 231 1.68 4.21 -3.71
N LEU A 232 1.06 5.36 -3.96
CA LEU A 232 -0.27 5.43 -4.58
C LEU A 232 -0.12 5.72 -6.06
N ILE A 233 -0.87 5.00 -6.87
CA ILE A 233 -0.82 5.02 -8.33
C ILE A 233 -2.23 5.33 -8.83
N ASP A 234 -2.34 6.24 -9.79
CA ASP A 234 -3.61 6.54 -10.45
C ASP A 234 -4.09 5.33 -11.28
N ARG A 235 -5.39 5.03 -11.21
CA ARG A 235 -5.97 3.85 -11.88
C ARG A 235 -6.08 4.01 -13.39
N LEU A 236 -6.04 5.23 -13.91
CA LEU A 236 -6.25 5.55 -15.32
C LEU A 236 -4.94 5.88 -16.01
N SER A 237 -4.15 6.78 -15.43
CA SER A 237 -2.88 7.24 -16.02
C SER A 237 -1.68 6.38 -15.66
N ASN A 238 -1.80 5.51 -14.63
CA ASN A 238 -0.70 4.77 -14.02
C ASN A 238 0.41 5.67 -13.44
N ALA A 239 0.16 6.97 -13.27
CA ALA A 239 1.10 7.88 -12.65
C ALA A 239 1.24 7.59 -11.15
N THR A 240 2.45 7.72 -10.62
CA THR A 240 2.68 7.66 -9.17
C THR A 240 2.28 9.01 -8.55
N LEU A 241 1.22 9.01 -7.76
CA LEU A 241 0.63 10.22 -7.19
C LEU A 241 1.19 10.58 -5.81
N ALA A 242 1.65 9.57 -5.06
CA ALA A 242 2.11 9.76 -3.69
C ALA A 242 3.10 8.68 -3.24
N ALA A 243 3.96 9.04 -2.30
CA ALA A 243 4.78 8.11 -1.53
C ALA A 243 4.29 8.09 -0.07
N GLY A 244 4.21 6.91 0.53
CA GLY A 244 3.64 6.72 1.85
C GLY A 244 4.46 5.79 2.73
N THR A 245 4.34 6.02 4.04
CA THR A 245 4.98 5.22 5.08
C THR A 245 3.92 4.79 6.09
N ILE A 246 3.79 3.49 6.29
CA ILE A 246 2.82 2.91 7.22
C ILE A 246 3.30 3.16 8.66
N SER A 247 2.40 3.63 9.52
CA SER A 247 2.68 3.84 10.93
C SER A 247 2.25 2.65 11.79
N PHE A 248 1.00 2.21 11.63
CA PHE A 248 0.42 1.07 12.35
C PHE A 248 -0.94 0.71 11.73
N GLY A 249 -1.38 -0.53 11.87
CA GLY A 249 -2.72 -0.92 11.45
C GLY A 249 -3.81 -0.58 12.46
N LEU A 250 -5.03 -0.43 11.95
CA LEU A 250 -6.18 0.00 12.75
C LEU A 250 -6.99 -1.20 13.24
N ARG A 251 -7.01 -1.37 14.57
CA ARG A 251 -7.65 -2.50 15.27
C ARG A 251 -9.17 -2.62 15.07
N ARG A 252 -9.86 -1.58 14.58
CA ARG A 252 -11.32 -1.65 14.30
C ARG A 252 -11.68 -2.69 13.23
N ALA A 253 -10.73 -3.13 12.42
CA ALA A 253 -10.92 -4.18 11.43
C ALA A 253 -11.06 -5.61 12.02
N GLN A 254 -10.73 -5.83 13.31
CA GLN A 254 -10.85 -7.16 13.93
C GLN A 254 -12.28 -7.52 14.37
N ASN A 255 -13.18 -6.52 14.53
CA ASN A 255 -14.57 -6.74 14.95
C ASN A 255 -15.57 -6.87 13.78
N LEU A 256 -15.09 -6.76 12.54
CA LEU A 256 -15.89 -6.97 11.33
C LEU A 256 -15.52 -8.32 10.73
N THR A 257 -16.02 -9.39 11.34
CA THR A 257 -15.96 -10.71 10.73
C THR A 257 -16.90 -10.70 9.54
N TYR A 258 -16.37 -10.88 8.33
CA TYR A 258 -17.21 -11.22 7.18
C TYR A 258 -17.92 -12.54 7.50
N GLN A 259 -19.21 -12.47 7.77
CA GLN A 259 -20.01 -13.67 7.91
C GLN A 259 -20.23 -14.24 6.51
N SER A 260 -19.66 -15.41 6.26
CA SER A 260 -19.98 -16.20 5.07
C SER A 260 -21.37 -16.79 5.27
N PHE A 261 -22.35 -16.33 4.48
CA PHE A 261 -23.67 -16.93 4.42
C PHE A 261 -23.70 -17.97 3.29
N ASP A 262 -24.43 -19.07 3.49
CA ASP A 262 -24.61 -20.11 2.47
C ASP A 262 -25.28 -19.56 1.19
N VAL A 263 -26.14 -18.56 1.35
CA VAL A 263 -26.71 -17.79 0.24
C VAL A 263 -25.76 -16.67 -0.15
N ASN A 264 -24.78 -17.00 -0.99
CA ASN A 264 -23.77 -16.08 -1.52
C ASN A 264 -24.14 -15.55 -2.93
N ARG A 265 -23.28 -14.68 -3.49
CA ARG A 265 -23.46 -14.11 -4.83
C ARG A 265 -23.74 -15.15 -5.92
N GLN A 266 -23.07 -16.32 -5.88
CA GLN A 266 -23.24 -17.37 -6.87
C GLN A 266 -24.64 -17.98 -6.81
N VAL A 267 -25.12 -18.32 -5.61
CA VAL A 267 -26.48 -18.85 -5.41
C VAL A 267 -27.53 -17.85 -5.92
N ARG A 268 -27.36 -16.55 -5.65
CA ARG A 268 -28.29 -15.51 -6.10
C ARG A 268 -28.25 -15.27 -7.61
N ALA A 269 -27.09 -15.44 -8.23
CA ALA A 269 -26.90 -15.37 -9.69
C ALA A 269 -27.59 -16.56 -10.39
N GLU A 270 -27.40 -17.78 -9.87
CA GLU A 270 -28.06 -19.00 -10.34
C GLU A 270 -29.59 -18.89 -10.23
N GLN A 271 -30.10 -18.40 -9.09
CA GLN A 271 -31.54 -18.18 -8.89
C GLN A 271 -32.17 -17.22 -9.92
N LYS A 272 -31.41 -16.22 -10.37
CA LYS A 272 -31.85 -15.24 -11.38
C LYS A 272 -31.54 -15.66 -12.81
N GLY A 273 -30.87 -16.80 -13.02
CA GLY A 273 -30.44 -17.26 -14.33
C GLY A 273 -29.51 -16.27 -15.04
N GLN A 274 -28.74 -15.46 -14.30
CA GLN A 274 -27.88 -14.41 -14.86
C GLN A 274 -26.58 -14.25 -14.07
N GLU A 275 -25.53 -13.77 -14.72
CA GLU A 275 -24.29 -13.40 -14.04
C GLU A 275 -24.40 -11.95 -13.55
N ALA A 276 -24.14 -11.72 -12.26
CA ALA A 276 -24.09 -10.38 -11.70
C ALA A 276 -22.93 -9.59 -12.30
N GLN A 277 -23.20 -8.39 -12.80
CA GLN A 277 -22.21 -7.50 -13.41
C GLN A 277 -22.39 -6.08 -12.88
N ILE A 278 -21.36 -5.25 -12.99
CA ILE A 278 -21.47 -3.81 -12.73
C ILE A 278 -20.95 -3.09 -13.97
N VAL A 279 -21.82 -2.33 -14.62
CA VAL A 279 -21.47 -1.51 -15.78
C VAL A 279 -21.38 -0.05 -15.37
N TRP A 280 -20.17 0.50 -15.35
CA TRP A 280 -19.95 1.89 -14.94
C TRP A 280 -19.76 2.82 -16.13
N PHE A 281 -20.74 3.69 -16.39
CA PHE A 281 -20.66 4.71 -17.45
C PHE A 281 -19.90 5.94 -16.97
N THR A 282 -18.75 6.23 -17.56
CA THR A 282 -17.93 7.44 -17.28
C THR A 282 -18.03 8.47 -18.40
N GLY A 283 -17.89 9.76 -18.07
CA GLY A 283 -17.90 10.84 -19.06
C GLY A 283 -18.42 12.18 -18.50
N LEU A 284 -18.22 13.26 -19.25
CA LEU A 284 -18.64 14.63 -18.87
C LEU A 284 -20.16 14.74 -18.68
N SER A 285 -20.62 15.72 -17.88
CA SER A 285 -22.05 16.00 -17.77
C SER A 285 -22.66 16.28 -19.15
N GLY A 286 -23.85 15.74 -19.41
CA GLY A 286 -24.51 15.83 -20.73
C GLY A 286 -23.97 14.91 -21.82
N SER A 287 -22.94 14.08 -21.58
CA SER A 287 -22.36 13.18 -22.60
C SER A 287 -23.24 11.97 -22.98
N GLY A 288 -24.53 11.96 -22.62
CA GLY A 288 -25.47 10.88 -22.94
C GLY A 288 -25.41 9.64 -22.03
N LYS A 289 -24.68 9.68 -20.91
CA LYS A 289 -24.56 8.52 -19.97
C LYS A 289 -25.91 7.96 -19.53
N SER A 290 -26.77 8.82 -18.97
CA SER A 290 -28.09 8.40 -18.49
C SER A 290 -29.02 7.97 -19.64
N THR A 291 -28.83 8.53 -20.84
CA THR A 291 -29.55 8.09 -22.05
C THR A 291 -29.18 6.67 -22.45
N ILE A 292 -27.89 6.35 -22.50
CA ILE A 292 -27.39 5.01 -22.84
C ILE A 292 -27.77 4.01 -21.74
N ALA A 293 -27.59 4.37 -20.47
CA ALA A 293 -27.97 3.53 -19.34
C ALA A 293 -29.46 3.15 -19.38
N ASN A 294 -30.35 4.11 -19.66
CA ASN A 294 -31.79 3.87 -19.80
C ASN A 294 -32.12 2.94 -21.00
N LEU A 295 -31.44 3.10 -22.13
CA LEU A 295 -31.63 2.20 -23.27
C LEU A 295 -31.15 0.78 -22.96
N LEU A 296 -30.04 0.64 -22.23
CA LEU A 296 -29.51 -0.65 -21.79
C LEU A 296 -30.47 -1.34 -20.81
N GLU A 297 -30.96 -0.64 -19.78
CA GLU A 297 -31.91 -1.19 -18.81
C GLU A 297 -33.22 -1.62 -19.48
N LYS A 298 -33.75 -0.81 -20.43
CA LYS A 298 -34.92 -1.20 -21.24
C LYS A 298 -34.68 -2.50 -22.01
N ARG A 299 -33.50 -2.64 -22.63
CA ARG A 299 -33.16 -3.84 -23.40
C ARG A 299 -33.01 -5.06 -22.50
N LEU A 300 -32.26 -4.95 -21.41
CA LEU A 300 -32.06 -6.03 -20.43
C LEU A 300 -33.39 -6.47 -19.80
N THR A 301 -34.25 -5.52 -19.45
CA THR A 301 -35.59 -5.80 -18.93
C THR A 301 -36.44 -6.57 -19.95
N ALA A 302 -36.39 -6.18 -21.23
CA ALA A 302 -37.09 -6.88 -22.29
C ALA A 302 -36.57 -8.32 -22.53
N GLU A 303 -35.31 -8.59 -22.17
CA GLU A 303 -34.70 -9.92 -22.18
C GLU A 303 -34.92 -10.71 -20.87
N GLY A 304 -35.73 -10.18 -19.94
CA GLY A 304 -36.02 -10.81 -18.65
C GLY A 304 -34.86 -10.77 -17.64
N ARG A 305 -33.86 -9.91 -17.87
CA ARG A 305 -32.73 -9.73 -16.94
C ARG A 305 -33.11 -8.78 -15.81
N HIS A 306 -32.65 -9.10 -14.61
CA HIS A 306 -32.81 -8.26 -13.42
C HIS A 306 -31.68 -7.23 -13.36
N CYS A 307 -32.00 -5.97 -13.60
CA CYS A 307 -31.03 -4.88 -13.56
C CYS A 307 -31.57 -3.67 -12.80
N TYR A 308 -30.68 -2.77 -12.38
CA TYR A 308 -31.06 -1.53 -11.70
C TYR A 308 -30.10 -0.38 -12.02
N ILE A 309 -30.61 0.74 -12.52
CA ILE A 309 -29.79 1.95 -12.73
C ILE A 309 -29.54 2.70 -11.42
N LEU A 310 -28.25 2.85 -11.07
CA LEU A 310 -27.78 3.79 -10.05
C LEU A 310 -27.34 5.11 -10.70
N ASP A 311 -28.27 6.05 -10.84
CA ASP A 311 -27.97 7.38 -11.38
C ASP A 311 -27.38 8.31 -10.31
N GLY A 312 -26.25 8.95 -10.66
CA GLY A 312 -25.46 9.77 -9.74
C GLY A 312 -26.15 11.05 -9.26
N ASP A 313 -27.17 11.53 -9.96
CA ASP A 313 -28.00 12.66 -9.53
C ASP A 313 -29.20 12.15 -8.72
N ASN A 314 -29.83 11.05 -9.13
CA ASN A 314 -30.97 10.47 -8.39
C ASN A 314 -30.61 10.09 -6.95
N VAL A 315 -29.42 9.52 -6.72
CA VAL A 315 -28.97 9.16 -5.36
C VAL A 315 -28.81 10.36 -4.43
N ARG A 316 -28.66 11.58 -4.97
CA ARG A 316 -28.56 12.82 -4.18
C ARG A 316 -29.89 13.26 -3.58
N HIS A 317 -31.02 12.71 -4.04
CA HIS A 317 -32.30 12.93 -3.36
C HIS A 317 -32.42 12.12 -2.06
N GLY A 318 -31.62 11.07 -1.89
CA GLY A 318 -31.69 10.15 -0.75
C GLY A 318 -30.34 9.92 -0.09
N LEU A 319 -29.65 8.85 -0.51
CA LEU A 319 -28.38 8.37 0.06
C LEU A 319 -27.31 9.46 0.19
N ASN A 320 -27.29 10.40 -0.75
CA ASN A 320 -26.26 11.42 -0.90
C ASN A 320 -26.79 12.85 -0.72
N LYS A 321 -27.93 13.03 -0.04
CA LYS A 321 -28.59 14.34 0.16
C LYS A 321 -27.77 15.36 0.95
N ASP A 322 -26.83 14.88 1.74
CA ASP A 322 -25.89 15.67 2.54
C ASP A 322 -24.72 16.22 1.72
N LEU A 323 -24.53 15.76 0.48
CA LEU A 323 -23.38 16.11 -0.36
C LEU A 323 -23.70 17.29 -1.29
N GLY A 324 -22.84 18.32 -1.25
CA GLY A 324 -22.84 19.42 -2.22
C GLY A 324 -22.27 19.02 -3.59
N PHE A 325 -21.87 20.03 -4.39
CA PHE A 325 -21.32 19.84 -5.75
C PHE A 325 -19.81 20.08 -5.86
N THR A 326 -19.12 20.26 -4.74
CA THR A 326 -17.66 20.37 -4.67
C THR A 326 -16.99 19.08 -5.15
N GLU A 327 -15.71 19.14 -5.50
CA GLU A 327 -14.96 17.97 -5.98
C GLU A 327 -14.92 16.84 -4.95
N ALA A 328 -14.63 17.18 -3.68
CA ALA A 328 -14.73 16.23 -2.56
C ALA A 328 -16.11 15.58 -2.44
N ALA A 329 -17.18 16.36 -2.61
CA ALA A 329 -18.55 15.85 -2.55
C ALA A 329 -18.89 14.97 -3.78
N ARG A 330 -18.28 15.21 -4.94
CA ARG A 330 -18.42 14.33 -6.12
C ARG A 330 -17.69 13.00 -5.91
N VAL A 331 -16.49 13.03 -5.33
CA VAL A 331 -15.73 11.82 -4.97
C VAL A 331 -16.51 10.98 -3.97
N GLU A 332 -17.05 11.59 -2.91
CA GLU A 332 -17.86 10.88 -1.91
C GLU A 332 -19.18 10.35 -2.50
N ASN A 333 -19.82 11.10 -3.40
CA ASN A 333 -21.01 10.64 -4.13
C ASN A 333 -20.72 9.36 -4.92
N ILE A 334 -19.60 9.34 -5.66
CA ILE A 334 -19.15 8.17 -6.43
C ILE A 334 -18.85 6.99 -5.49
N ARG A 335 -18.14 7.23 -4.38
CA ARG A 335 -17.80 6.19 -3.39
C ARG A 335 -19.05 5.52 -2.82
N ARG A 336 -20.06 6.31 -2.40
CA ARG A 336 -21.32 5.77 -1.86
C ARG A 336 -22.11 4.99 -2.90
N VAL A 337 -22.15 5.48 -4.15
CA VAL A 337 -22.80 4.75 -5.27
C VAL A 337 -22.10 3.41 -5.54
N ALA A 338 -20.76 3.39 -5.51
CA ALA A 338 -19.99 2.17 -5.72
C ALA A 338 -20.26 1.10 -4.64
N GLU A 339 -20.41 1.49 -3.37
CA GLU A 339 -20.79 0.56 -2.29
C GLU A 339 -22.20 -0.02 -2.49
N VAL A 340 -23.16 0.80 -2.93
CA VAL A 340 -24.50 0.29 -3.26
C VAL A 340 -24.47 -0.65 -4.47
N ALA A 341 -23.70 -0.30 -5.51
CA ALA A 341 -23.52 -1.16 -6.68
C ALA A 341 -22.93 -2.53 -6.30
N LYS A 342 -21.97 -2.55 -5.37
CA LYS A 342 -21.40 -3.79 -4.82
C LYS A 342 -22.45 -4.65 -4.14
N LEU A 343 -23.34 -4.06 -3.33
CA LEU A 343 -24.45 -4.79 -2.69
C LEU A 343 -25.48 -5.31 -3.72
N MET A 344 -25.76 -4.55 -4.78
CA MET A 344 -26.64 -4.98 -5.87
C MET A 344 -26.04 -6.15 -6.67
N ALA A 345 -24.75 -6.10 -6.97
CA ALA A 345 -24.04 -7.20 -7.60
C ALA A 345 -24.00 -8.45 -6.69
N ASP A 346 -23.80 -8.26 -5.38
CA ASP A 346 -23.91 -9.36 -4.41
C ASP A 346 -25.32 -9.96 -4.38
N ALA A 347 -26.37 -9.15 -4.59
CA ALA A 347 -27.76 -9.60 -4.73
C ALA A 347 -28.07 -10.31 -6.06
N GLY A 348 -27.10 -10.42 -6.98
CA GLY A 348 -27.26 -11.10 -8.27
C GLY A 348 -27.74 -10.20 -9.41
N LEU A 349 -27.76 -8.87 -9.24
CA LEU A 349 -28.23 -7.91 -10.25
C LEU A 349 -27.13 -7.54 -11.26
N ILE A 350 -27.56 -7.03 -12.42
CA ILE A 350 -26.74 -6.33 -13.43
C ILE A 350 -26.87 -4.82 -13.24
#